data_AF-A0A8C4WRQ2-F1
#
_entry.id   AF-A0A8C4WRQ2-F1
#
_cell.length_a   1.000
_cell.length_b   1.000
_cell.length_c   1.000
_cell.angle_alpha   90.00
_cell.angle_beta   90.00
_cell.angle_gamma   90.00
#
_symmetry.space_group_name_H-M   'P 1'
#
loop_
_entity.id
_entity.type
_entity.pdbx_description
1 polymer ?
#
loop_
_entity_poly.entity_id
_entity_poly.type
_entity_poly.pdbx_seq_one_letter_code
_entity_poly.pdbx_strand_id
1 'polypeptide(L)'
;MQAVKMTSSHTQLPYEYYSLPFCKPQKVHYKTENLGEVLRGDRIVNTPYEVKMKEEKSCSVLCKQSQSITLTVVESQLIIQRIREEYYVHLIADNLPVATMLEFSPEKKGEDESKEIHFEHGYRLGFVQGGKVYLHNHLNLILSYHEETVAGTFRVVRFEVVPRIVNDDFSCKQPATEAVDPLEIDPTKENHVVFTYSVTWKASNVQWASRWDTYLTMSDVQIHWFSIVNSVVVVFFLSGILSMIIIRTLRRDIANYNRDDDIEDTMEESGWKLVHGDVLRPPRRSMLLTSLLGAGIQLTFMVFIVIVVAGLGMLSPSSRGGLMTTSFNRDVDLFCAGEQTATVFPGFVFLTGFVLNFFIWGKHSSGAVPFSTMLSLLCMWFGISLPLVFLGYYFGFRKKGYQNPVRTNQIPRQIPEQHWYASNRFSEPNIVINHNIGFLRH
;
A
#
# COMPACT_ATOMS: atom_id res chain seq x y z
N MET A 1 4.69 -20.42 -17.81
CA MET A 1 4.13 -19.32 -17.00
C MET A 1 4.69 -19.40 -15.57
N GLN A 2 4.42 -18.38 -14.75
CA GLN A 2 4.82 -18.37 -13.34
C GLN A 2 3.61 -17.98 -12.47
N ALA A 3 3.62 -18.39 -11.20
CA ALA A 3 2.64 -17.97 -10.20
C ALA A 3 3.33 -17.07 -9.17
N VAL A 4 2.58 -16.16 -8.56
CA VAL A 4 3.14 -15.17 -7.62
C VAL A 4 2.69 -15.42 -6.19
N LYS A 5 1.38 -15.35 -5.94
CA LYS A 5 0.76 -15.54 -4.62
C LYS A 5 -0.74 -15.66 -4.76
N MET A 6 -1.40 -15.89 -3.64
CA MET A 6 -2.84 -15.84 -3.50
C MET A 6 -3.22 -14.75 -2.49
N THR A 7 -4.23 -13.95 -2.81
CA THR A 7 -4.73 -12.87 -1.93
C THR A 7 -6.25 -12.95 -1.82
N SER A 8 -6.82 -12.39 -0.76
CA SER A 8 -8.25 -12.41 -0.51
C SER A 8 -8.76 -10.98 -0.26
N SER A 9 -10.00 -10.70 -0.64
CA SER A 9 -10.73 -9.47 -0.31
C SER A 9 -11.13 -9.42 1.18
N HIS A 10 -11.36 -10.58 1.79
CA HIS A 10 -11.82 -10.73 3.17
C HIS A 10 -10.69 -10.80 4.19
N THR A 11 -9.51 -11.29 3.80
CA THR A 11 -8.40 -11.54 4.72
C THR A 11 -7.13 -10.84 4.26
N GLN A 12 -6.38 -10.26 5.21
CA GLN A 12 -5.17 -9.48 4.90
C GLN A 12 -3.90 -10.34 4.68
N LEU A 13 -4.00 -11.67 4.80
CA LEU A 13 -2.85 -12.57 4.73
C LEU A 13 -2.70 -13.17 3.32
N PRO A 14 -1.60 -12.90 2.59
CA PRO A 14 -1.32 -13.57 1.34
C PRO A 14 -0.73 -14.98 1.58
N TYR A 15 -0.96 -15.90 0.67
CA TYR A 15 -0.42 -17.27 0.72
C TYR A 15 0.33 -17.62 -0.55
N GLU A 16 1.31 -18.53 -0.43
CA GLU A 16 2.08 -18.98 -1.58
C GLU A 16 1.22 -19.86 -2.49
N TYR A 17 1.47 -19.85 -3.80
CA TYR A 17 0.70 -20.66 -4.74
C TYR A 17 0.67 -22.15 -4.35
N TYR A 18 1.82 -22.71 -3.96
CA TYR A 18 1.94 -24.12 -3.57
C TYR A 18 1.57 -24.43 -2.11
N SER A 19 0.95 -23.48 -1.39
CA SER A 19 0.34 -23.79 -0.09
C SER A 19 -0.91 -24.66 -0.25
N LEU A 20 -1.52 -24.66 -1.44
CA LEU A 20 -2.57 -25.57 -1.83
C LEU A 20 -1.97 -26.73 -2.65
N PRO A 21 -2.62 -27.91 -2.66
CA PRO A 21 -2.14 -29.10 -3.36
C PRO A 21 -2.35 -29.01 -4.88
N PHE A 22 -1.83 -27.96 -5.52
CA PHE A 22 -1.77 -27.85 -6.97
C PHE A 22 -0.68 -28.75 -7.56
N CYS A 23 -0.75 -28.97 -8.88
CA CYS A 23 0.27 -29.68 -9.65
C CYS A 23 1.66 -29.04 -9.48
N LYS A 24 2.60 -29.77 -8.87
CA LYS A 24 4.00 -29.33 -8.73
C LYS A 24 4.84 -29.83 -9.91
N PRO A 25 5.74 -29.00 -10.48
CA PRO A 25 6.72 -29.46 -11.44
C PRO A 25 7.77 -30.35 -10.75
N GLN A 26 8.58 -31.09 -11.53
CA GLN A 26 9.66 -31.94 -10.99
C GLN A 26 10.63 -31.18 -10.07
N LYS A 27 10.88 -29.90 -10.37
CA LYS A 27 11.67 -29.00 -9.53
C LYS A 27 11.03 -27.63 -9.47
N VAL A 28 10.75 -27.17 -8.26
CA VAL A 28 10.25 -25.82 -8.00
C VAL A 28 11.44 -24.87 -7.94
N HIS A 29 11.43 -23.88 -8.81
CA HIS A 29 12.40 -22.82 -8.92
C HIS A 29 11.75 -21.49 -8.54
N TYR A 30 12.29 -20.86 -7.50
CA TYR A 30 11.94 -19.50 -7.10
C TYR A 30 12.74 -18.52 -7.96
N LYS A 31 12.07 -17.54 -8.56
CA LYS A 31 12.72 -16.45 -9.27
C LYS A 31 13.28 -15.46 -8.25
N THR A 32 14.45 -14.89 -8.52
CA THR A 32 15.03 -13.86 -7.64
C THR A 32 14.13 -12.63 -7.60
N GLU A 33 13.80 -12.20 -6.39
CA GLU A 33 12.94 -11.05 -6.11
C GLU A 33 13.78 -9.83 -5.72
N ASN A 34 13.28 -8.64 -6.04
CA ASN A 34 13.82 -7.42 -5.43
C ASN A 34 13.27 -7.21 -4.01
N LEU A 35 13.93 -6.34 -3.23
CA LEU A 35 13.56 -6.11 -1.83
C LEU A 35 12.08 -5.70 -1.67
N GLY A 36 11.56 -4.88 -2.58
CA GLY A 36 10.16 -4.46 -2.56
C GLY A 36 9.16 -5.59 -2.89
N GLU A 37 9.51 -6.52 -3.76
CA GLU A 37 8.72 -7.73 -4.05
C GLU A 37 8.68 -8.65 -2.82
N VAL A 38 9.83 -8.86 -2.16
CA VAL A 38 9.91 -9.63 -0.92
C VAL A 38 9.03 -9.02 0.17
N LEU A 39 9.08 -7.70 0.35
CA LEU A 39 8.29 -6.98 1.36
C LEU A 39 6.78 -7.03 1.07
N ARG A 40 6.37 -7.17 -0.19
CA ARG A 40 4.96 -7.40 -0.58
C ARG A 40 4.51 -8.85 -0.41
N GLY A 41 5.42 -9.75 -0.05
CA GLY A 41 5.16 -11.19 0.04
C GLY A 41 4.88 -11.84 -1.32
N ASP A 42 5.43 -11.25 -2.40
CA ASP A 42 5.46 -11.91 -3.70
C ASP A 42 6.42 -13.10 -3.60
N ARG A 43 6.02 -14.28 -4.09
CA ARG A 43 6.82 -15.52 -4.09
C ARG A 43 6.75 -16.16 -5.48
N ILE A 44 7.54 -15.63 -6.41
CA ILE A 44 7.43 -16.01 -7.83
C ILE A 44 8.00 -17.42 -8.06
N VAL A 45 7.13 -18.35 -8.43
CA VAL A 45 7.46 -19.76 -8.67
C VAL A 45 7.12 -20.19 -10.10
N ASN A 46 7.89 -21.14 -10.63
CA ASN A 46 7.56 -21.78 -11.90
C ASN A 46 6.34 -22.70 -11.76
N THR A 47 5.47 -22.68 -12.77
CA THR A 47 4.28 -23.54 -12.85
C THR A 47 4.41 -24.56 -13.98
N PRO A 48 3.70 -25.71 -13.92
CA PRO A 48 3.69 -26.70 -15.01
C PRO A 48 2.92 -26.27 -16.27
N TYR A 49 2.35 -25.06 -16.30
CA TYR A 49 1.71 -24.51 -17.51
C TYR A 49 2.73 -24.27 -18.64
N GLU A 50 2.60 -25.06 -19.70
CA GLU A 50 3.41 -24.97 -20.91
C GLU A 50 2.67 -24.16 -21.98
N VAL A 51 3.00 -22.88 -22.06
CA VAL A 51 2.45 -21.96 -23.06
C VAL A 51 3.57 -21.60 -24.03
N LYS A 52 3.36 -21.92 -25.31
CA LYS A 52 4.27 -21.57 -26.41
C LYS A 52 3.60 -20.53 -27.30
N MET A 53 4.41 -19.62 -27.84
CA MET A 53 3.91 -18.49 -28.62
C MET A 53 3.16 -18.98 -29.87
N LYS A 54 1.94 -18.49 -30.09
CA LYS A 54 1.08 -18.83 -31.24
C LYS A 54 0.71 -20.32 -31.37
N GLU A 55 0.97 -21.12 -30.32
CA GLU A 55 0.53 -22.51 -30.25
C GLU A 55 -0.74 -22.58 -29.41
N GLU A 56 -1.88 -22.78 -30.08
CA GLU A 56 -3.17 -22.96 -29.42
C GLU A 56 -3.29 -24.37 -28.84
N LYS A 57 -3.86 -24.46 -27.64
CA LYS A 57 -4.13 -25.74 -26.97
C LYS A 57 -5.60 -25.76 -26.57
N SER A 58 -6.39 -26.60 -27.21
CA SER A 58 -7.82 -26.74 -26.89
C SER A 58 -8.04 -27.35 -25.50
N CYS A 59 -7.21 -28.33 -25.11
CA CYS A 59 -7.24 -28.91 -23.77
C CYS A 59 -5.93 -29.64 -23.46
N SER A 60 -5.33 -29.34 -22.31
CA SER A 60 -4.17 -30.05 -21.77
C SER A 60 -4.36 -30.31 -20.29
N VAL A 61 -4.00 -31.50 -19.84
CA VAL A 61 -3.92 -31.83 -18.41
C VAL A 61 -2.67 -31.16 -17.82
N LEU A 62 -2.82 -30.54 -16.64
CA LEU A 62 -1.75 -29.81 -15.97
C LEU A 62 -0.78 -30.76 -15.25
N CYS A 63 -1.32 -31.74 -14.53
CA CYS A 63 -0.56 -32.78 -13.85
C CYS A 63 -0.21 -33.90 -14.83
N LYS A 64 1.01 -33.87 -15.40
CA LYS A 64 1.48 -34.93 -16.31
C LYS A 64 1.80 -36.25 -15.60
N GLN A 65 2.11 -36.21 -14.30
CA GLN A 65 2.58 -37.35 -13.51
C GLN A 65 1.42 -38.21 -12.98
N SER A 66 0.37 -37.55 -12.49
CA SER A 66 -0.86 -38.17 -12.00
C SER A 66 -2.02 -37.44 -12.67
N GLN A 67 -2.74 -38.11 -13.57
CA GLN A 67 -3.82 -37.48 -14.35
C GLN A 67 -4.86 -36.77 -13.46
N SER A 68 -5.06 -37.27 -12.24
CA SER A 68 -5.85 -36.67 -11.17
C SER A 68 -5.01 -36.47 -9.90
N ILE A 69 -5.34 -35.47 -9.08
CA ILE A 69 -4.83 -35.32 -7.72
C ILE A 69 -5.89 -35.86 -6.75
N THR A 70 -5.47 -36.68 -5.78
CA THR A 70 -6.31 -37.12 -4.67
C THR A 70 -6.17 -36.12 -3.51
N LEU A 71 -7.24 -35.39 -3.21
CA LEU A 71 -7.28 -34.46 -2.09
C LEU A 71 -7.64 -35.19 -0.80
N THR A 72 -6.75 -35.10 0.19
CA THR A 72 -7.03 -35.60 1.54
C THR A 72 -8.18 -34.77 2.16
N VAL A 73 -8.88 -35.31 3.16
CA VAL A 73 -9.94 -34.59 3.90
C VAL A 73 -9.42 -33.25 4.45
N VAL A 74 -8.21 -33.22 5.02
CA VAL A 74 -7.58 -32.00 5.56
C VAL A 74 -7.32 -30.96 4.46
N GLU A 75 -6.85 -31.41 3.30
CA GLU A 75 -6.57 -30.54 2.15
C GLU A 75 -7.85 -30.00 1.50
N SER A 76 -8.89 -30.85 1.42
CA SER A 76 -10.21 -30.46 0.94
C SER A 76 -10.82 -29.40 1.85
N GLN A 77 -10.72 -29.56 3.17
CA GLN A 77 -11.16 -28.55 4.14
C GLN A 77 -10.38 -27.24 4.00
N LEU A 78 -9.06 -27.30 3.78
CA LEU A 78 -8.24 -26.12 3.55
C LEU A 78 -8.68 -25.38 2.28
N ILE A 79 -8.89 -26.09 1.17
CA ILE A 79 -9.39 -25.49 -0.08
C ILE A 79 -10.77 -24.86 0.12
N ILE A 80 -11.69 -25.56 0.78
CA ILE A 80 -13.03 -25.05 1.09
C ILE A 80 -12.94 -23.76 1.91
N GLN A 81 -12.06 -23.71 2.90
CA GLN A 81 -11.82 -22.51 3.69
C GLN A 81 -11.32 -21.36 2.80
N ARG A 82 -10.35 -21.61 1.90
CA ARG A 82 -9.83 -20.59 0.99
C ARG A 82 -10.86 -20.11 -0.04
N ILE A 83 -11.74 -20.98 -0.49
CA ILE A 83 -12.83 -20.59 -1.40
C ILE A 83 -13.83 -19.70 -0.66
N ARG A 84 -14.19 -20.04 0.59
CA ARG A 84 -15.07 -19.21 1.43
C ARG A 84 -14.47 -17.86 1.80
N GLU A 85 -13.15 -17.81 1.94
CA GLU A 85 -12.40 -16.56 2.14
C GLU A 85 -12.18 -15.78 0.83
N GLU A 86 -12.72 -16.22 -0.31
CA GLU A 86 -12.59 -15.61 -1.64
C GLU A 86 -11.14 -15.33 -2.06
N TYR A 87 -10.29 -16.36 -1.99
CA TYR A 87 -8.92 -16.23 -2.49
C TYR A 87 -8.84 -16.15 -4.02
N TYR A 88 -8.08 -15.17 -4.49
CA TYR A 88 -7.66 -14.96 -5.86
C TYR A 88 -6.26 -15.50 -6.05
N VAL A 89 -6.05 -16.23 -7.14
CA VAL A 89 -4.75 -16.73 -7.56
C VAL A 89 -4.14 -15.78 -8.58
N HIS A 90 -2.93 -15.30 -8.30
CA HIS A 90 -2.17 -14.42 -9.18
C HIS A 90 -1.16 -15.20 -10.01
N LEU A 91 -1.44 -15.31 -11.31
CA LEU A 91 -0.52 -15.83 -12.31
C LEU A 91 0.12 -14.70 -13.12
N ILE A 92 1.28 -14.99 -13.69
CA ILE A 92 2.01 -14.04 -14.53
C ILE A 92 2.57 -14.71 -15.79
N ALA A 93 2.53 -13.95 -16.88
CA ALA A 93 3.12 -14.30 -18.16
C ALA A 93 3.80 -13.06 -18.74
N ASP A 94 5.08 -13.14 -19.11
CA ASP A 94 5.85 -12.00 -19.65
C ASP A 94 5.76 -10.70 -18.82
N ASN A 95 5.82 -10.85 -17.48
CA ASN A 95 5.62 -9.77 -16.49
C ASN A 95 4.23 -9.12 -16.49
N LEU A 96 3.27 -9.59 -17.27
CA LEU A 96 1.87 -9.19 -17.17
C LEU A 96 1.14 -10.03 -16.11
N PRO A 97 0.33 -9.41 -15.24
CA PRO A 97 -0.56 -10.13 -14.36
C PRO A 97 -1.71 -10.75 -15.16
N VAL A 98 -2.21 -11.88 -14.69
CA VAL A 98 -3.47 -12.42 -15.20
C VAL A 98 -4.63 -11.53 -14.75
N ALA A 99 -5.58 -11.28 -15.64
CA ALA A 99 -6.83 -10.63 -15.30
C ALA A 99 -8.02 -11.51 -15.65
N THR A 100 -9.05 -11.47 -14.79
CA THR A 100 -10.36 -12.05 -15.08
C THR A 100 -11.28 -10.94 -15.58
N MET A 101 -11.90 -11.16 -16.73
CA MET A 101 -12.89 -10.26 -17.28
C MET A 101 -14.26 -10.55 -16.64
N LEU A 102 -14.83 -9.55 -15.98
CA LEU A 102 -16.20 -9.59 -15.47
C LEU A 102 -17.08 -8.73 -16.38
N GLU A 103 -18.10 -9.35 -16.96
CA GLU A 103 -19.15 -8.65 -17.68
C GLU A 103 -20.25 -8.30 -16.68
N PHE A 104 -20.35 -7.02 -16.29
CA PHE A 104 -21.50 -6.54 -15.54
C PHE A 104 -22.58 -6.14 -16.55
N SER A 105 -23.68 -6.90 -16.56
CA SER A 105 -24.87 -6.46 -17.27
C SER A 105 -25.63 -5.53 -16.33
N PRO A 106 -25.74 -4.22 -16.60
CA PRO A 106 -26.50 -3.33 -15.75
C PRO A 106 -27.95 -3.80 -15.72
N GLU A 107 -28.47 -4.06 -14.52
CA GLU A 107 -29.87 -4.50 -14.30
C GLU A 107 -30.90 -3.41 -14.68
N LYS A 108 -30.43 -2.21 -15.04
CA LYS A 108 -31.28 -1.11 -15.46
C LYS A 108 -31.63 -1.27 -16.94
N LYS A 109 -32.86 -1.76 -17.18
CA LYS A 109 -33.58 -1.60 -18.45
C LYS A 109 -33.66 -0.11 -18.81
N GLY A 110 -32.82 0.33 -19.73
CA GLY A 110 -32.88 1.68 -20.30
C GLY A 110 -31.68 1.99 -21.18
N GLU A 111 -31.87 1.84 -22.50
CA GLU A 111 -31.15 2.48 -23.63
C GLU A 111 -29.69 2.92 -23.39
N ASP A 112 -28.79 1.94 -23.26
CA ASP A 112 -27.51 1.84 -23.98
C ASP A 112 -26.81 0.56 -23.48
N GLU A 113 -26.87 -0.52 -24.27
CA GLU A 113 -26.33 -1.84 -23.92
C GLU A 113 -24.79 -1.90 -24.01
N SER A 114 -24.06 -0.89 -23.52
CA SER A 114 -22.63 -1.04 -23.34
C SER A 114 -22.38 -1.90 -22.09
N LYS A 115 -22.11 -3.19 -22.31
CA LYS A 115 -21.59 -4.08 -21.26
C LYS A 115 -20.35 -3.42 -20.65
N GLU A 116 -20.42 -3.04 -19.38
CA GLU A 116 -19.25 -2.54 -18.68
C GLU A 116 -18.34 -3.73 -18.35
N ILE A 117 -17.15 -3.71 -18.96
CA ILE A 117 -16.15 -4.76 -18.80
C ILE A 117 -15.23 -4.33 -17.66
N HIS A 118 -15.23 -5.10 -16.57
CA HIS A 118 -14.33 -4.90 -15.45
C HIS A 118 -13.21 -5.96 -15.46
N PHE A 119 -11.99 -5.56 -15.12
CA PHE A 119 -10.84 -6.45 -15.03
C PHE A 119 -10.42 -6.61 -13.57
N GLU A 120 -10.64 -7.80 -13.00
CA GLU A 120 -10.09 -8.15 -11.69
C GLU A 120 -8.70 -8.77 -11.86
N HIS A 121 -7.77 -8.43 -10.96
CA HIS A 121 -6.44 -9.05 -10.96
C HIS A 121 -6.50 -10.44 -10.34
N GLY A 122 -5.95 -11.44 -11.04
CA GLY A 122 -6.03 -12.83 -10.62
C GLY A 122 -7.33 -13.51 -11.09
N TYR A 123 -7.51 -14.76 -10.68
CA TYR A 123 -8.78 -15.48 -10.82
C TYR A 123 -9.23 -16.05 -9.49
N ARG A 124 -10.54 -16.08 -9.25
CA ARG A 124 -11.13 -16.68 -8.05
C ARG A 124 -10.86 -18.18 -8.03
N LEU A 125 -10.40 -18.71 -6.90
CA LEU A 125 -10.15 -20.14 -6.74
C LEU A 125 -11.43 -20.96 -6.95
N GLY A 126 -12.58 -20.44 -6.54
CA GLY A 126 -13.87 -21.09 -6.65
C GLY A 126 -14.99 -20.18 -6.16
N PHE A 127 -16.17 -20.73 -5.98
CA PHE A 127 -17.32 -20.01 -5.40
C PHE A 127 -18.20 -20.94 -4.57
N VAL A 128 -19.07 -20.33 -3.76
CA VAL A 128 -20.04 -21.03 -2.93
C VAL A 128 -21.44 -20.74 -3.46
N GLN A 129 -22.21 -21.78 -3.78
CA GLN A 129 -23.58 -21.64 -4.25
C GLN A 129 -24.46 -22.70 -3.57
N GLY A 130 -25.57 -22.27 -2.96
CA GLY A 130 -26.51 -23.20 -2.29
C GLY A 130 -25.91 -23.97 -1.10
N GLY A 131 -24.89 -23.41 -0.44
CA GLY A 131 -24.17 -24.08 0.66
C GLY A 131 -23.09 -25.08 0.21
N LYS A 132 -23.01 -25.34 -1.10
CA LYS A 132 -22.03 -26.22 -1.73
C LYS A 132 -20.84 -25.41 -2.25
N VAL A 133 -19.66 -26.03 -2.28
CA VAL A 133 -18.41 -25.37 -2.64
C VAL A 133 -17.87 -25.94 -3.93
N TYR A 134 -17.61 -25.06 -4.89
CA TYR A 134 -17.15 -25.41 -6.23
C TYR A 134 -15.74 -24.86 -6.46
N LEU A 135 -14.85 -25.69 -7.01
CA LEU A 135 -13.47 -25.35 -7.33
C LEU A 135 -13.30 -25.15 -8.83
N HIS A 136 -12.63 -24.06 -9.23
CA HIS A 136 -12.23 -23.85 -10.61
C HIS A 136 -11.00 -24.71 -10.94
N ASN A 137 -11.23 -25.83 -11.62
CA ASN A 137 -10.19 -26.77 -12.01
C ASN A 137 -9.77 -26.66 -13.49
N HIS A 138 -10.56 -25.98 -14.33
CA HIS A 138 -10.19 -25.68 -15.72
C HIS A 138 -9.92 -24.20 -15.93
N LEU A 139 -8.75 -23.85 -16.47
CA LEU A 139 -8.42 -22.47 -16.81
C LEU A 139 -8.34 -22.29 -18.33
N ASN A 140 -9.18 -21.43 -18.88
CA ASN A 140 -9.03 -20.98 -20.26
C ASN A 140 -8.16 -19.71 -20.29
N LEU A 141 -6.93 -19.86 -20.76
CA LEU A 141 -5.91 -18.81 -20.81
C LEU A 141 -5.98 -18.14 -22.19
N ILE A 142 -6.29 -16.85 -22.19
CA ILE A 142 -6.38 -16.06 -23.42
C ILE A 142 -5.21 -15.08 -23.43
N LEU A 143 -4.26 -15.29 -24.32
CA LEU A 143 -3.11 -14.40 -24.49
C LEU A 143 -3.29 -13.58 -25.76
N SER A 144 -3.20 -12.26 -25.61
CA SER A 144 -3.18 -11.37 -26.77
C SER A 144 -1.75 -10.95 -27.11
N TYR A 145 -1.43 -10.96 -28.39
CA TYR A 145 -0.13 -10.56 -28.89
C TYR A 145 -0.25 -9.42 -29.89
N HIS A 146 0.79 -8.58 -29.90
CA HIS A 146 1.00 -7.55 -30.89
C HIS A 146 2.14 -7.98 -31.82
N GLU A 147 1.91 -7.85 -33.12
CA GLU A 147 2.93 -8.02 -34.15
C GLU A 147 3.61 -6.68 -34.39
N GLU A 148 4.92 -6.63 -34.17
CA GLU A 148 5.70 -5.41 -34.36
C GLU A 148 5.95 -5.17 -35.86
N THR A 149 6.28 -3.94 -36.24
CA THR A 149 6.53 -3.56 -37.65
C THR A 149 7.68 -4.35 -38.29
N VAL A 150 8.53 -4.99 -37.48
CA VAL A 150 9.56 -5.92 -37.94
C VAL A 150 8.97 -7.33 -37.99
N ALA A 151 8.87 -7.87 -39.20
CA ALA A 151 8.26 -9.18 -39.45
C ALA A 151 8.86 -10.28 -38.55
N GLY A 152 7.98 -11.03 -37.88
CA GLY A 152 8.35 -12.18 -37.05
C GLY A 152 8.65 -11.88 -35.59
N THR A 153 8.52 -10.63 -35.13
CA THR A 153 8.64 -10.30 -33.70
C THR A 153 7.26 -10.11 -33.07
N PHE A 154 6.95 -10.96 -32.08
CA PHE A 154 5.67 -10.96 -31.39
C PHE A 154 5.88 -10.61 -29.92
N ARG A 155 5.06 -9.71 -29.38
CA ARG A 155 5.07 -9.35 -27.96
C ARG A 155 3.73 -9.61 -27.32
N VAL A 156 3.74 -10.15 -26.10
CA VAL A 156 2.51 -10.35 -25.33
C VAL A 156 2.07 -9.01 -24.75
N VAL A 157 0.83 -8.63 -25.04
CA VAL A 157 0.24 -7.35 -24.61
C VAL A 157 -0.89 -7.53 -23.64
N ARG A 158 -1.54 -8.70 -23.62
CA ARG A 158 -2.61 -8.98 -22.66
C ARG A 158 -2.62 -10.44 -22.24
N PHE A 159 -2.95 -10.66 -20.97
CA PHE A 159 -3.14 -11.97 -20.38
C PHE A 159 -4.46 -11.99 -19.60
N GLU A 160 -5.42 -12.71 -20.14
CA GLU A 160 -6.76 -12.92 -19.59
C GLU A 160 -6.94 -14.39 -19.19
N VAL A 161 -7.78 -14.63 -18.19
CA VAL A 161 -8.20 -15.98 -17.80
C VAL A 161 -9.70 -16.04 -17.61
N VAL A 162 -10.30 -17.11 -18.12
CA VAL A 162 -11.69 -17.46 -17.86
C VAL A 162 -11.68 -18.78 -17.09
N PRO A 163 -11.90 -18.74 -15.77
CA PRO A 163 -11.98 -19.96 -14.98
C PRO A 163 -13.28 -20.71 -15.30
N ARG A 164 -13.22 -22.04 -15.34
CA ARG A 164 -14.35 -22.94 -15.55
C ARG A 164 -14.26 -24.13 -14.59
N ILE A 165 -15.41 -24.77 -14.40
CA ILE A 165 -15.54 -26.01 -13.64
C ILE A 165 -15.73 -27.15 -14.64
N VAL A 166 -15.08 -28.27 -14.35
CA VAL A 166 -15.06 -29.48 -15.14
C VAL A 166 -15.13 -30.68 -14.18
N ASN A 167 -15.80 -31.76 -14.54
CA ASN A 167 -15.95 -32.95 -13.68
C ASN A 167 -14.73 -33.89 -13.75
N ASP A 168 -14.70 -34.88 -12.85
CA ASP A 168 -13.61 -35.84 -12.68
C ASP A 168 -13.37 -36.75 -13.89
N ASP A 169 -14.44 -37.12 -14.61
CA ASP A 169 -14.36 -37.96 -15.81
C ASP A 169 -13.89 -37.19 -17.06
N PHE A 170 -13.63 -35.89 -16.93
CA PHE A 170 -13.25 -35.09 -18.08
C PHE A 170 -11.86 -35.45 -18.58
N SER A 171 -11.86 -36.18 -19.69
CA SER A 171 -10.68 -36.34 -20.53
C SER A 171 -10.71 -35.29 -21.63
N CYS A 172 -9.56 -34.65 -21.89
CA CYS A 172 -9.34 -33.69 -22.99
C CYS A 172 -9.61 -34.26 -24.42
N LYS A 173 -10.22 -35.44 -24.53
CA LYS A 173 -10.59 -36.14 -25.75
C LYS A 173 -12.06 -35.92 -26.15
N GLN A 174 -12.91 -35.40 -25.25
CA GLN A 174 -14.31 -35.13 -25.55
C GLN A 174 -14.55 -33.65 -25.88
N PRO A 175 -15.43 -33.34 -26.86
CA PRO A 175 -15.78 -31.96 -27.18
C PRO A 175 -16.55 -31.30 -26.03
N ALA A 176 -16.17 -30.07 -25.69
CA ALA A 176 -16.64 -29.30 -24.53
C ALA A 176 -18.09 -28.76 -24.66
N THR A 177 -19.03 -29.61 -25.08
CA THR A 177 -20.41 -29.25 -25.44
C THR A 177 -21.48 -29.94 -24.60
N GLU A 178 -21.12 -30.83 -23.69
CA GLU A 178 -22.09 -31.41 -22.76
C GLU A 178 -22.03 -30.61 -21.45
N ALA A 179 -23.21 -30.23 -20.94
CA ALA A 179 -23.34 -29.59 -19.64
C ALA A 179 -22.92 -30.60 -18.57
N VAL A 180 -21.63 -30.60 -18.27
CA VAL A 180 -21.04 -31.46 -17.27
C VAL A 180 -21.40 -30.91 -15.89
N ASP A 181 -21.89 -31.78 -14.99
CA ASP A 181 -22.20 -31.41 -13.62
C ASP A 181 -20.98 -30.76 -12.94
N PRO A 182 -21.17 -29.63 -12.23
CA PRO A 182 -20.06 -28.92 -11.61
C PRO A 182 -19.46 -29.74 -10.47
N LEU A 183 -18.13 -29.92 -10.48
CA LEU A 183 -17.38 -30.62 -9.45
C LEU A 183 -17.55 -29.93 -8.09
N GLU A 184 -18.29 -30.59 -7.19
CA GLU A 184 -18.48 -30.21 -5.80
C GLU A 184 -17.38 -30.84 -4.95
N ILE A 185 -16.79 -30.05 -4.04
CA ILE A 185 -15.83 -30.57 -3.06
C ILE A 185 -16.56 -30.94 -1.79
N ASP A 186 -16.62 -32.24 -1.49
CA ASP A 186 -17.17 -32.73 -0.24
C ASP A 186 -16.16 -32.52 0.92
N PRO A 187 -16.57 -31.94 2.06
CA PRO A 187 -15.67 -31.70 3.21
C PRO A 187 -15.32 -32.95 4.02
N THR A 188 -16.01 -34.07 3.78
CA THR A 188 -15.93 -35.30 4.60
C THR A 188 -15.30 -36.49 3.87
N LYS A 189 -15.11 -36.39 2.56
CA LYS A 189 -14.56 -37.47 1.72
C LYS A 189 -13.27 -37.02 1.04
N GLU A 190 -12.53 -38.00 0.54
CA GLU A 190 -11.46 -37.76 -0.41
C GLU A 190 -12.07 -37.38 -1.75
N ASN A 191 -11.56 -36.30 -2.34
CA ASN A 191 -12.02 -35.81 -3.63
C ASN A 191 -10.92 -36.01 -4.66
N HIS A 192 -11.28 -36.53 -5.82
CA HIS A 192 -10.37 -36.54 -6.97
C HIS A 192 -10.56 -35.21 -7.70
N VAL A 193 -9.47 -34.59 -8.17
CA VAL A 193 -9.57 -33.36 -8.96
C VAL A 193 -8.59 -33.44 -10.11
N VAL A 194 -9.11 -33.23 -11.32
CA VAL A 194 -8.31 -33.11 -12.54
C VAL A 194 -8.14 -31.64 -12.87
N PHE A 195 -6.90 -31.15 -12.85
CA PHE A 195 -6.57 -29.79 -13.30
C PHE A 195 -6.26 -29.77 -14.79
N THR A 196 -6.99 -28.96 -15.54
CA THR A 196 -6.82 -28.81 -16.99
C THR A 196 -6.71 -27.34 -17.38
N TYR A 197 -6.15 -27.08 -18.56
CA TYR A 197 -6.08 -25.74 -19.11
C TYR A 197 -6.21 -25.76 -20.63
N SER A 198 -6.68 -24.63 -21.16
CA SER A 198 -6.71 -24.33 -22.58
C SER A 198 -5.97 -23.01 -22.83
N VAL A 199 -5.43 -22.86 -24.04
CA VAL A 199 -4.64 -21.69 -24.45
C VAL A 199 -5.17 -21.22 -25.79
N THR A 200 -5.65 -19.98 -25.81
CA THR A 200 -6.14 -19.30 -27.02
C THR A 200 -5.28 -18.06 -27.27
N TRP A 201 -4.87 -17.86 -28.52
CA TRP A 201 -4.09 -16.68 -28.91
C TRP A 201 -4.95 -15.71 -29.72
N LYS A 202 -4.94 -14.42 -29.35
CA LYS A 202 -5.65 -13.37 -30.07
C LYS A 202 -4.68 -12.30 -30.57
N ALA A 203 -4.82 -11.88 -31.83
CA ALA A 203 -4.07 -10.74 -32.34
C ALA A 203 -4.68 -9.44 -31.78
N SER A 204 -3.85 -8.48 -31.39
CA SER A 204 -4.27 -7.18 -30.85
C SER A 204 -3.43 -6.03 -31.41
N ASN A 205 -4.09 -4.90 -31.64
CA ASN A 205 -3.47 -3.66 -32.12
C ASN A 205 -2.91 -2.79 -30.98
N VAL A 206 -2.97 -3.25 -29.73
CA VAL A 206 -2.42 -2.53 -28.58
C VAL A 206 -0.90 -2.51 -28.66
N GLN A 207 -0.30 -1.33 -28.60
CA GLN A 207 1.15 -1.18 -28.58
C GLN A 207 1.75 -1.71 -27.28
N TRP A 208 2.98 -2.20 -27.34
CA TRP A 208 3.67 -2.73 -26.17
C TRP A 208 3.79 -1.71 -25.02
N ALA A 209 3.95 -0.42 -25.33
CA ALA A 209 4.09 0.64 -24.32
C ALA A 209 2.81 0.86 -23.49
N SER A 210 1.63 0.75 -24.10
CA SER A 210 0.33 0.94 -23.46
C SER A 210 -0.29 -0.36 -22.91
N ARG A 211 0.47 -1.47 -22.89
CA ARG A 211 -0.05 -2.78 -22.49
C ARG A 211 -0.57 -2.84 -21.05
N TRP A 212 -0.09 -1.95 -20.19
CA TRP A 212 -0.53 -1.85 -18.79
C TRP A 212 -1.82 -1.07 -18.62
N ASP A 213 -2.24 -0.25 -19.59
CA ASP A 213 -3.39 0.64 -19.45
C ASP A 213 -4.67 -0.15 -19.19
N THR A 214 -4.85 -1.31 -19.84
CA THR A 214 -6.01 -2.21 -19.62
C THR A 214 -6.11 -2.72 -18.17
N TYR A 215 -4.98 -2.88 -17.47
CA TYR A 215 -4.96 -3.34 -16.08
C TYR A 215 -5.15 -2.19 -15.08
N LEU A 216 -4.90 -0.96 -15.52
CA LEU A 216 -4.96 0.25 -14.69
C LEU A 216 -6.27 1.03 -14.88
N THR A 217 -7.11 0.66 -15.84
CA THR A 217 -8.44 1.25 -16.01
C THR A 217 -9.32 0.93 -14.80
N MET A 218 -9.33 1.81 -13.82
CA MET A 218 -10.26 1.80 -12.69
C MET A 218 -11.59 2.42 -13.12
N SER A 219 -12.70 1.69 -12.90
CA SER A 219 -14.06 2.16 -13.23
C SER A 219 -14.57 3.26 -12.31
N ASP A 220 -13.88 3.53 -11.20
CA ASP A 220 -14.39 4.36 -10.09
C ASP A 220 -13.98 5.85 -10.17
N VAL A 221 -13.73 6.36 -11.37
CA VAL A 221 -13.36 7.78 -11.58
C VAL A 221 -14.39 8.71 -10.91
N GLN A 222 -15.67 8.34 -10.95
CA GLN A 222 -16.78 9.14 -10.40
C GLN A 222 -16.71 9.34 -8.88
N ILE A 223 -16.33 8.31 -8.12
CA ILE A 223 -16.27 8.39 -6.65
C ILE A 223 -15.02 9.18 -6.21
N HIS A 224 -13.92 9.04 -6.95
CA HIS A 224 -12.66 9.70 -6.61
C HIS A 224 -12.70 11.23 -6.79
N TRP A 225 -13.25 11.74 -7.90
CA TRP A 225 -13.29 13.20 -8.10
C TRP A 225 -14.25 13.90 -7.12
N PHE A 226 -15.34 13.24 -6.72
CA PHE A 226 -16.25 13.77 -5.70
C PHE A 226 -15.56 13.95 -4.34
N SER A 227 -14.75 12.96 -3.92
CA SER A 227 -13.96 13.04 -2.69
C SER A 227 -12.88 14.14 -2.74
N ILE A 228 -12.25 14.33 -3.90
CA ILE A 228 -11.26 15.41 -4.12
C ILE A 228 -11.94 16.77 -3.98
N VAL A 229 -13.07 16.98 -4.66
CA VAL A 229 -13.82 18.25 -4.58
C VAL A 229 -14.27 18.52 -3.15
N ASN A 230 -14.84 17.53 -2.47
CA ASN A 230 -15.26 17.67 -1.08
C ASN A 230 -14.09 18.05 -0.16
N SER A 231 -12.94 17.38 -0.30
CA SER A 231 -11.74 17.69 0.49
C SER A 231 -11.22 19.10 0.24
N VAL A 232 -11.20 19.53 -1.03
CA VAL A 232 -10.77 20.89 -1.41
C VAL A 232 -11.70 21.95 -0.83
N VAL A 233 -13.03 21.75 -0.93
CA VAL A 233 -14.02 22.68 -0.37
C VAL A 233 -13.86 22.83 1.14
N VAL A 234 -13.69 21.71 1.86
CA VAL A 234 -13.48 21.71 3.31
C VAL A 234 -12.20 22.47 3.68
N VAL A 235 -11.09 22.25 2.97
CA VAL A 235 -9.83 22.94 3.24
C VAL A 235 -9.93 24.45 2.98
N PHE A 236 -10.56 24.87 1.88
CA PHE A 236 -10.79 26.29 1.60
C PHE A 236 -11.70 26.94 2.64
N PHE A 237 -12.76 26.27 3.07
CA PHE A 237 -13.67 26.80 4.08
C PHE A 237 -12.99 26.94 5.45
N LEU A 238 -12.26 25.91 5.90
CA LEU A 238 -11.53 25.94 7.17
C LEU A 238 -10.41 26.99 7.17
N SER A 239 -9.65 27.12 6.08
CA SER A 239 -8.61 28.15 5.93
C SER A 239 -9.19 29.56 5.89
N GLY A 240 -10.35 29.74 5.25
CA GLY A 240 -11.11 31.00 5.22
C GLY A 240 -11.60 31.41 6.61
N ILE A 241 -12.21 30.49 7.37
CA ILE A 241 -12.62 30.74 8.75
C ILE A 241 -11.41 31.07 9.62
N LEU A 242 -10.33 30.29 9.54
CA LEU A 242 -9.12 30.54 10.31
C LEU A 242 -8.53 31.92 9.99
N SER A 243 -8.48 32.27 8.70
CA SER A 243 -8.01 33.58 8.26
C SER A 243 -8.92 34.72 8.72
N MET A 244 -10.25 34.55 8.68
CA MET A 244 -11.19 35.53 9.22
C MET A 244 -10.99 35.72 10.73
N ILE A 245 -10.83 34.64 11.49
CA ILE A 245 -10.56 34.69 12.92
C ILE A 245 -9.25 35.44 13.18
N ILE A 246 -8.16 35.06 12.49
CA ILE A 246 -6.85 35.71 12.63
C ILE A 246 -6.91 37.19 12.26
N ILE A 247 -7.55 37.55 11.15
CA ILE A 247 -7.67 38.95 10.72
C ILE A 247 -8.53 39.74 11.72
N ARG A 248 -9.61 39.15 12.23
CA ARG A 248 -10.49 39.79 13.20
C ARG A 248 -9.80 40.00 14.53
N THR A 249 -9.05 39.01 15.02
CA THR A 249 -8.27 39.15 16.26
C THR A 249 -7.15 40.17 16.08
N LEU A 250 -6.42 40.14 14.97
CA LEU A 250 -5.32 41.07 14.69
C LEU A 250 -5.81 42.51 14.52
N ARG A 251 -6.93 42.74 13.80
CA ARG A 251 -7.53 44.09 13.69
C ARG A 251 -8.03 44.60 15.04
N ARG A 252 -8.61 43.73 15.86
CA ARG A 252 -9.08 44.09 17.20
C ARG A 252 -7.92 44.46 18.12
N ASP A 253 -6.83 43.68 18.10
CA ASP A 253 -5.63 43.96 18.88
C ASP A 253 -5.00 45.29 18.44
N ILE A 254 -4.79 45.52 17.14
CA ILE A 254 -4.24 46.79 16.64
C ILE A 254 -5.13 47.98 17.03
N ALA A 255 -6.45 47.85 16.91
CA ALA A 255 -7.37 48.92 17.28
C ALA A 255 -7.39 49.21 18.78
N ASN A 256 -7.11 48.21 19.62
CA ASN A 256 -6.92 48.40 21.05
C ASN A 256 -5.56 49.07 21.35
N TYR A 257 -4.47 48.63 20.69
CA TYR A 257 -3.16 49.27 20.84
C TYR A 257 -3.17 50.75 20.42
N ASN A 258 -3.87 51.09 19.33
CA ASN A 258 -3.94 52.46 18.82
C ASN A 258 -4.93 53.37 19.57
N ARG A 259 -5.72 52.84 20.50
CA ARG A 259 -6.67 53.63 21.31
C ARG A 259 -6.04 54.22 22.56
N ASP A 260 -4.90 53.69 22.98
CA ASP A 260 -4.27 53.99 24.26
C ASP A 260 -2.88 54.62 24.07
N ASP A 261 -2.80 55.74 23.32
CA ASP A 261 -1.61 56.60 23.26
C ASP A 261 -1.34 57.35 24.60
N ASP A 262 -2.21 57.21 25.62
CA ASP A 262 -2.10 57.82 26.96
C ASP A 262 -1.72 56.83 28.08
N ILE A 263 -1.37 55.57 27.74
CA ILE A 263 -0.98 54.50 28.69
C ILE A 263 0.55 54.29 28.63
N GLU A 264 1.33 55.38 28.69
CA GLU A 264 2.80 55.29 28.70
C GLU A 264 3.33 54.55 29.95
N ASP A 265 2.58 54.54 31.06
CA ASP A 265 3.01 53.94 32.34
C ASP A 265 2.37 52.57 32.68
N THR A 266 1.25 52.18 32.07
CA THR A 266 0.59 50.87 32.31
C THR A 266 0.91 49.83 31.22
N MET A 267 1.57 50.25 30.14
CA MET A 267 1.90 49.41 28.98
C MET A 267 3.30 48.77 29.03
N GLU A 268 4.12 49.08 30.05
CA GLU A 268 5.44 48.45 30.25
C GLU A 268 5.36 46.93 30.52
N GLU A 269 4.18 46.36 30.85
CA GLU A 269 4.07 44.97 31.30
C GLU A 269 2.90 44.16 30.69
N SER A 270 2.70 44.21 29.37
CA SER A 270 1.67 43.38 28.70
C SER A 270 2.25 42.27 27.79
N GLY A 271 1.97 41.02 28.17
CA GLY A 271 1.92 39.83 27.31
C GLY A 271 3.24 39.43 26.64
N TRP A 272 3.39 39.74 25.35
CA TRP A 272 4.53 39.26 24.55
C TRP A 272 5.83 40.02 24.81
N LYS A 273 5.76 41.31 25.19
CA LYS A 273 6.95 42.09 25.56
C LYS A 273 7.57 41.60 26.87
N LEU A 274 6.77 41.12 27.81
CA LEU A 274 7.28 40.49 29.04
C LEU A 274 7.91 39.11 28.80
N VAL A 275 7.41 38.38 27.81
CA VAL A 275 7.83 37.00 27.53
C VAL A 275 8.90 36.94 26.45
N HIS A 276 9.21 38.04 25.76
CA HIS A 276 10.17 38.07 24.64
C HIS A 276 11.56 37.47 24.99
N GLY A 277 12.01 37.65 26.24
CA GLY A 277 13.25 37.07 26.77
C GLY A 277 13.15 35.60 27.19
N ASP A 278 11.95 35.04 27.30
CA ASP A 278 11.67 33.65 27.64
C ASP A 278 11.17 32.81 26.43
N VAL A 279 10.61 33.43 25.37
CA VAL A 279 10.12 32.74 24.15
C VAL A 279 11.23 31.95 23.44
N LEU A 280 12.42 32.54 23.32
CA LEU A 280 13.53 31.96 22.56
C LEU A 280 14.45 31.07 23.41
N ARG A 281 14.02 30.69 24.61
CA ARG A 281 14.81 29.79 25.46
C ARG A 281 14.78 28.36 24.88
N PRO A 282 15.92 27.65 24.86
CA PRO A 282 15.91 26.24 24.48
C PRO A 282 14.96 25.46 25.42
N PRO A 283 14.03 24.67 24.87
CA PRO A 283 13.10 23.89 25.68
C PRO A 283 13.85 22.81 26.48
N ARG A 284 13.26 22.38 27.60
CA ARG A 284 13.85 21.35 28.49
C ARG A 284 14.26 20.06 27.77
N ARG A 285 13.61 19.73 26.64
CA ARG A 285 13.90 18.55 25.79
C ARG A 285 14.21 18.95 24.35
N SER A 286 15.15 19.88 24.15
CA SER A 286 15.55 20.40 22.83
C SER A 286 16.02 19.32 21.85
N MET A 287 16.71 18.27 22.32
CA MET A 287 17.16 17.18 21.46
C MET A 287 16.00 16.39 20.85
N LEU A 288 14.98 16.06 21.65
CA LEU A 288 13.82 15.29 21.18
C LEU A 288 12.97 16.10 20.20
N LEU A 289 12.77 17.38 20.48
CA LEU A 289 12.03 18.28 19.59
C LEU A 289 12.73 18.46 18.24
N THR A 290 14.03 18.72 18.26
CA THR A 290 14.83 18.93 17.04
C THR A 290 14.85 17.66 16.18
N SER A 291 14.95 16.49 16.82
CA SER A 291 14.81 15.20 16.17
C SER A 291 13.47 15.02 15.47
N LEU A 292 12.36 15.27 16.17
CA LEU A 292 11.03 15.03 15.62
C LEU A 292 10.76 15.97 14.44
N LEU A 293 11.18 17.22 14.56
CA LEU A 293 11.07 18.21 13.48
C LEU A 293 11.93 17.81 12.27
N GLY A 294 13.16 17.37 12.50
CA GLY A 294 14.06 16.88 11.44
C GLY A 294 13.46 15.68 10.69
N ALA A 295 12.92 14.71 11.42
CA ALA A 295 12.24 13.55 10.85
C ALA A 295 11.00 13.97 10.03
N GLY A 296 10.18 14.89 10.53
CA GLY A 296 9.00 15.38 9.82
C GLY A 296 9.33 16.11 8.51
N ILE A 297 10.34 16.99 8.52
CA ILE A 297 10.79 17.71 7.31
C ILE A 297 11.31 16.71 6.28
N GLN A 298 12.12 15.74 6.71
CA GLN A 298 12.67 14.73 5.82
C GLN A 298 11.58 13.86 5.17
N LEU A 299 10.63 13.36 5.95
CA LEU A 299 9.49 12.59 5.42
C LEU A 299 8.70 13.40 4.39
N THR A 300 8.50 14.69 4.65
CA THR A 300 7.81 15.59 3.72
C THR A 300 8.56 15.70 2.38
N PHE A 301 9.87 15.92 2.41
CA PHE A 301 10.69 15.96 1.19
C PHE A 301 10.77 14.61 0.47
N MET A 302 10.82 13.52 1.23
CA MET A 302 10.90 12.17 0.69
C MET A 302 9.61 11.82 -0.06
N VAL A 303 8.44 12.06 0.55
CA VAL A 303 7.13 11.92 -0.09
C VAL A 303 7.03 12.80 -1.32
N PHE A 304 7.44 14.06 -1.22
CA PHE A 304 7.42 14.99 -2.36
C PHE A 304 8.26 14.48 -3.54
N ILE A 305 9.49 14.03 -3.30
CA ILE A 305 10.35 13.52 -4.38
C ILE A 305 9.79 12.22 -4.97
N VAL A 306 9.26 11.31 -4.14
CA VAL A 306 8.61 10.08 -4.65
C VAL A 306 7.43 10.42 -5.57
N ILE A 307 6.60 11.40 -5.19
CA ILE A 307 5.49 11.88 -6.03
C ILE A 307 6.00 12.46 -7.35
N VAL A 308 7.06 13.29 -7.32
CA VAL A 308 7.64 13.87 -8.54
C VAL A 308 8.21 12.78 -9.46
N VAL A 309 8.98 11.83 -8.92
CA VAL A 309 9.56 10.73 -9.71
C VAL A 309 8.46 9.79 -10.25
N ALA A 310 7.39 9.58 -9.48
CA ALA A 310 6.20 8.87 -9.95
C ALA A 310 5.49 9.62 -11.09
N GLY A 311 5.32 10.94 -10.95
CA GLY A 311 4.72 11.81 -11.97
C GLY A 311 5.54 11.90 -13.26
N LEU A 312 6.87 11.76 -13.18
CA LEU A 312 7.75 11.65 -14.35
C LEU A 312 7.71 10.27 -15.03
N GLY A 313 6.92 9.32 -14.52
CA GLY A 313 6.74 7.98 -15.10
C GLY A 313 7.91 7.03 -14.91
N MET A 314 8.96 7.43 -14.18
CA MET A 314 10.14 6.58 -13.90
C MET A 314 9.80 5.40 -12.98
N LEU A 315 8.75 5.51 -12.18
CA LEU A 315 8.21 4.45 -11.32
C LEU A 315 7.02 3.76 -12.01
N SER A 316 7.23 3.26 -13.23
CA SER A 316 6.17 2.54 -13.94
C SER A 316 5.83 1.21 -13.23
N PRO A 317 4.56 0.74 -13.27
CA PRO A 317 4.14 -0.56 -12.75
C PRO A 317 4.94 -1.76 -13.30
N SER A 318 5.65 -1.55 -14.42
CA SER A 318 6.55 -2.53 -15.03
C SER A 318 7.73 -2.92 -14.11
N SER A 319 8.21 -2.01 -13.26
CA SER A 319 9.19 -2.32 -12.21
C SER A 319 8.48 -2.69 -10.90
N ARG A 320 8.03 -3.95 -10.81
CA ARG A 320 7.41 -4.49 -9.60
C ARG A 320 8.32 -4.30 -8.39
N GLY A 321 7.76 -3.91 -7.24
CA GLY A 321 8.55 -3.60 -6.03
C GLY A 321 9.46 -2.37 -6.13
N GLY A 322 9.58 -1.71 -7.29
CA GLY A 322 10.46 -0.55 -7.50
C GLY A 322 10.12 0.62 -6.58
N LEU A 323 8.84 1.00 -6.52
CA LEU A 323 8.32 2.02 -5.59
C LEU A 323 8.71 1.73 -4.14
N MET A 324 8.41 0.53 -3.66
CA MET A 324 8.73 0.14 -2.28
C MET A 324 10.23 0.14 -2.05
N THR A 325 11.02 -0.35 -3.00
CA THR A 325 12.49 -0.36 -2.89
C THR A 325 13.06 1.05 -2.86
N THR A 326 12.57 1.96 -3.71
CA THR A 326 13.00 3.37 -3.71
C THR A 326 12.52 4.13 -2.48
N SER A 327 11.33 3.80 -1.98
CA SER A 327 10.80 4.38 -0.75
C SER A 327 11.62 3.91 0.44
N PHE A 328 11.78 2.60 0.64
CA PHE A 328 12.59 2.06 1.73
C PHE A 328 14.05 2.49 1.67
N ASN A 329 14.70 2.50 0.51
CA ASN A 329 16.10 2.94 0.41
C ASN A 329 16.28 4.41 0.81
N ARG A 330 15.24 5.25 0.66
CA ARG A 330 15.22 6.67 1.08
C ARG A 330 14.64 6.90 2.48
N ASP A 331 13.73 6.04 2.92
CA ASP A 331 13.23 5.98 4.31
C ASP A 331 14.32 5.41 5.23
N VAL A 332 15.24 4.60 4.71
CA VAL A 332 16.42 4.17 5.45
C VAL A 332 17.33 5.38 5.72
N ASP A 333 17.37 6.40 4.86
CA ASP A 333 18.08 7.67 5.14
C ASP A 333 17.43 8.50 6.25
N LEU A 334 16.31 8.05 6.86
CA LEU A 334 15.66 8.67 8.00
C LEU A 334 16.65 8.76 9.16
N PHE A 335 17.36 9.88 9.28
CA PHE A 335 17.44 10.63 10.52
C PHE A 335 18.16 11.99 10.42
N CYS A 336 17.45 13.05 10.80
CA CYS A 336 18.04 14.32 11.20
C CYS A 336 17.88 14.52 12.71
N ALA A 337 19.00 14.86 13.35
CA ALA A 337 19.19 15.28 14.75
C ALA A 337 19.09 14.17 15.82
N GLY A 338 20.26 13.67 16.25
CA GLY A 338 20.47 13.03 17.55
C GLY A 338 20.87 11.56 17.50
N GLU A 339 21.84 11.18 18.33
CA GLU A 339 22.29 9.79 18.56
C GLU A 339 21.15 8.86 19.03
N GLN A 340 20.18 9.42 19.76
CA GLN A 340 19.06 8.66 20.33
C GLN A 340 17.95 8.37 19.34
N THR A 341 17.86 9.09 18.24
CA THR A 341 16.64 9.13 17.45
C THR A 341 16.84 8.41 16.12
N ALA A 342 18.07 8.43 15.59
CA ALA A 342 18.55 7.52 14.52
C ALA A 342 18.40 6.03 14.85
N THR A 343 18.35 5.69 16.14
CA THR A 343 18.24 4.31 16.64
C THR A 343 16.86 3.98 17.18
N VAL A 344 16.22 4.88 17.94
CA VAL A 344 14.97 4.57 18.65
C VAL A 344 13.77 4.42 17.72
N PHE A 345 13.56 5.34 16.77
CA PHE A 345 12.37 5.26 15.91
C PHE A 345 12.48 4.13 14.88
N PRO A 346 13.56 4.02 14.08
CA PRO A 346 13.71 2.88 13.17
C PRO A 346 13.85 1.55 13.93
N GLY A 347 14.47 1.56 15.12
CA GLY A 347 14.52 0.39 16.00
C GLY A 347 13.15 -0.05 16.51
N PHE A 348 12.28 0.89 16.86
CA PHE A 348 10.89 0.59 17.25
C PHE A 348 10.08 0.04 16.06
N VAL A 349 10.21 0.62 14.87
CA VAL A 349 9.56 0.14 13.65
C VAL A 349 10.07 -1.25 13.29
N PHE A 350 11.38 -1.47 13.33
CA PHE A 350 12.00 -2.78 13.06
C PHE A 350 11.57 -3.83 14.10
N LEU A 351 11.54 -3.49 15.39
CA LEU A 351 11.09 -4.40 16.44
C LEU A 351 9.61 -4.77 16.26
N THR A 352 8.76 -3.77 15.98
CA THR A 352 7.34 -4.00 15.73
C THR A 352 7.15 -4.89 14.50
N GLY A 353 7.86 -4.59 13.40
CA GLY A 353 7.87 -5.40 12.18
C GLY A 353 8.39 -6.81 12.42
N PHE A 354 9.41 -6.98 13.26
CA PHE A 354 9.98 -8.28 13.62
C PHE A 354 8.99 -9.14 14.41
N VAL A 355 8.30 -8.54 15.39
CA VAL A 355 7.26 -9.23 16.18
C VAL A 355 6.08 -9.60 15.28
N LEU A 356 5.60 -8.68 14.43
CA LEU A 356 4.54 -8.98 13.46
C LEU A 356 4.96 -10.09 12.49
N ASN A 357 6.21 -10.08 12.02
CA ASN A 357 6.73 -11.11 11.12
C ASN A 357 6.70 -12.50 11.78
N PHE A 358 6.92 -12.61 13.09
CA PHE A 358 6.81 -13.88 13.82
C PHE A 358 5.37 -14.43 13.78
N PHE A 359 4.35 -13.56 13.94
CA PHE A 359 2.95 -13.97 13.82
C PHE A 359 2.59 -14.40 12.39
N ILE A 360 3.05 -13.66 11.38
CA ILE A 360 2.80 -13.97 9.96
C ILE A 360 3.46 -15.30 9.59
N TRP A 361 4.69 -15.53 10.07
CA TRP A 361 5.42 -16.78 9.87
C TRP A 361 4.70 -17.97 10.52
N GLY A 362 4.19 -17.81 11.75
CA GLY A 362 3.39 -18.84 12.43
C GLY A 362 2.09 -19.20 11.71
N LYS A 363 1.59 -18.34 10.82
CA LYS A 363 0.42 -18.60 9.96
C LYS A 363 0.78 -19.15 8.57
N HIS A 364 2.06 -19.45 8.30
CA HIS A 364 2.55 -19.92 7.00
C HIS A 364 2.13 -19.02 5.81
N SER A 365 2.07 -17.71 6.04
CA SER A 365 1.73 -16.72 5.02
C SER A 365 2.94 -16.39 4.16
N SER A 366 2.74 -16.15 2.86
CA SER A 366 3.81 -15.71 1.94
C SER A 366 4.33 -14.30 2.25
N GLY A 367 3.55 -13.53 3.04
CA GLY A 367 3.92 -12.21 3.54
C GLY A 367 5.03 -12.25 4.59
N ALA A 368 5.41 -13.43 5.09
CA ALA A 368 6.53 -13.56 6.00
C ALA A 368 7.84 -13.19 5.30
N VAL A 369 8.53 -12.20 5.85
CA VAL A 369 9.83 -11.73 5.39
C VAL A 369 10.89 -12.73 5.86
N PRO A 370 11.70 -13.32 4.95
CA PRO A 370 12.69 -14.31 5.33
C PRO A 370 13.81 -13.68 6.15
N PHE A 371 14.36 -14.46 7.08
CA PHE A 371 15.38 -13.99 8.03
C PHE A 371 16.58 -13.31 7.33
N SER A 372 17.03 -13.87 6.19
CA SER A 372 18.11 -13.28 5.40
C SER A 372 17.82 -11.84 4.96
N THR A 373 16.58 -11.55 4.58
CA THR A 373 16.19 -10.19 4.15
C THR A 373 16.02 -9.25 5.34
N MET A 374 15.59 -9.74 6.50
CA MET A 374 15.60 -8.95 7.74
C MET A 374 17.02 -8.56 8.16
N LEU A 375 17.97 -9.51 8.04
CA LEU A 375 19.38 -9.23 8.29
C LEU A 375 19.94 -8.25 7.26
N SER A 376 19.59 -8.39 5.99
CA SER A 376 19.99 -7.45 4.93
C SER A 376 19.47 -6.04 5.19
N LEU A 377 18.23 -5.89 5.63
CA LEU A 377 17.65 -4.60 6.03
C LEU A 377 18.39 -4.00 7.22
N LEU A 378 18.74 -4.82 8.22
CA LEU A 378 19.54 -4.39 9.36
C LEU A 378 20.94 -3.93 8.91
N CYS A 379 21.64 -4.72 8.10
CA CYS A 379 22.94 -4.34 7.56
C CYS A 379 22.88 -3.07 6.70
N MET A 380 21.81 -2.88 5.92
CA MET A 380 21.61 -1.67 5.13
C MET A 380 21.38 -0.45 6.02
N TRP A 381 20.60 -0.59 7.09
CA TRP A 381 20.39 0.45 8.08
C TRP A 381 21.70 0.85 8.78
N PHE A 382 22.46 -0.11 9.31
CA PHE A 382 23.73 0.21 9.97
C PHE A 382 24.86 0.63 9.00
N GLY A 383 24.87 0.07 7.78
CA GLY A 383 25.96 0.24 6.82
C GLY A 383 25.85 1.46 5.91
N ILE A 384 24.63 1.93 5.62
CA ILE A 384 24.41 3.07 4.73
C ILE A 384 23.84 4.25 5.52
N SER A 385 22.73 4.05 6.21
CA SER A 385 22.01 5.14 6.88
C SER A 385 22.81 5.78 8.01
N LEU A 386 23.35 5.00 8.94
CA LEU A 386 24.13 5.57 10.06
C LEU A 386 25.31 6.43 9.58
N PRO A 387 26.20 5.98 8.67
CA PRO A 387 27.25 6.83 8.12
C PRO A 387 26.75 8.10 7.43
N LEU A 388 25.66 8.01 6.65
CA LEU A 388 25.06 9.17 5.98
C LEU A 388 24.52 10.19 6.99
N VAL A 389 23.93 9.73 8.10
CA VAL A 389 23.48 10.58 9.20
C VAL A 389 24.66 11.29 9.86
N PHE A 390 25.76 10.58 10.14
CA PHE A 390 26.97 11.19 10.68
C PHE A 390 27.57 12.24 9.72
N LEU A 391 27.52 11.98 8.42
CA LEU A 391 27.97 12.92 7.40
C LEU A 391 27.07 14.18 7.36
N GLY A 392 25.75 14.01 7.41
CA GLY A 392 24.79 15.11 7.50
C GLY A 392 24.97 15.94 8.77
N TYR A 393 25.15 15.28 9.92
CA TYR A 393 25.48 15.92 11.20
C TYR A 393 26.79 16.72 11.10
N TYR A 394 27.82 16.14 10.49
CA TYR A 394 29.12 16.80 10.30
C TYR A 394 29.01 18.11 9.49
N PHE A 395 28.25 18.10 8.40
CA PHE A 395 27.99 19.32 7.61
C PHE A 395 27.07 20.30 8.35
N GLY A 396 26.11 19.80 9.12
CA GLY A 396 25.24 20.61 9.96
C GLY A 396 26.01 21.37 11.04
N PHE A 397 26.95 20.70 11.71
CA PHE A 397 27.77 21.29 12.78
C PHE A 397 28.71 22.40 12.27
N ARG A 398 29.06 22.36 10.98
CA ARG A 398 29.87 23.41 10.33
C ARG A 398 29.07 24.66 9.97
N LYS A 399 27.74 24.61 9.98
CA LYS A 399 26.92 25.81 9.73
C LYS A 399 26.89 26.68 10.98
N LYS A 400 26.94 28.00 10.79
CA LYS A 400 26.79 28.97 11.89
C LYS A 400 25.43 28.74 12.56
N GLY A 401 25.45 28.57 13.88
CA GLY A 401 24.24 28.45 14.67
C GLY A 401 23.36 29.69 14.48
N TYR A 402 22.04 29.48 14.46
CA TYR A 402 21.08 30.56 14.43
C TYR A 402 21.28 31.45 15.67
N GLN A 403 21.48 32.75 15.45
CA GLN A 403 21.60 33.73 16.52
C GLN A 403 20.22 34.29 16.81
N ASN A 404 19.80 34.18 18.07
CA ASN A 404 18.53 34.75 18.50
C ASN A 404 18.57 36.27 18.34
N PRO A 405 17.55 36.90 17.73
CA PRO A 405 17.49 38.35 17.56
C PRO A 405 17.37 39.12 18.88
N VAL A 406 17.11 38.43 19.99
CA VAL A 406 16.89 38.99 21.33
C VAL A 406 17.70 38.19 22.36
N ARG A 407 18.25 38.89 23.35
CA ARG A 407 18.92 38.28 24.51
C ARG A 407 17.89 37.60 25.41
N THR A 408 18.05 36.29 25.64
CA THR A 408 17.16 35.53 26.52
C THR A 408 17.53 35.72 27.99
N ASN A 409 16.53 35.74 28.88
CA ASN A 409 16.73 35.73 30.33
C ASN A 409 17.29 34.38 30.79
N GLN A 410 18.18 34.38 31.79
CA GLN A 410 18.77 33.15 32.34
C GLN A 410 17.85 32.40 33.31
N ILE A 411 16.99 33.13 34.02
CA ILE A 411 16.07 32.59 35.03
C ILE A 411 14.64 32.68 34.47
N PRO A 412 13.85 31.59 34.48
CA PRO A 412 12.46 31.65 34.05
C PRO A 412 11.68 32.55 35.00
N ARG A 413 10.80 33.40 34.47
CA ARG A 413 9.89 34.15 35.33
C ARG A 413 9.04 33.17 36.14
N GLN A 414 8.81 33.47 37.42
CA GLN A 414 7.86 32.69 38.21
C GLN A 414 6.46 32.95 37.67
N ILE A 415 5.87 31.93 37.08
CA ILE A 415 4.47 31.95 36.64
C ILE A 415 3.64 31.54 37.87
N PRO A 416 2.65 32.34 38.30
CA PRO A 416 1.79 31.96 39.42
C PRO A 416 1.13 30.61 39.13
N GLU A 417 0.98 29.76 40.15
CA GLU A 417 0.33 28.47 39.97
C GLU A 417 -1.10 28.65 39.48
N GLN A 418 -1.34 28.19 38.25
CA GLN A 418 -2.63 28.28 37.61
C GLN A 418 -3.55 27.19 38.17
N HIS A 419 -4.77 27.53 38.56
CA HIS A 419 -5.73 26.55 39.06
C HIS A 419 -5.92 25.40 38.07
N TRP A 420 -6.18 24.19 38.57
CA TRP A 420 -6.24 22.96 37.77
C TRP A 420 -7.19 23.03 36.56
N TYR A 421 -8.29 23.78 36.67
CA TYR A 421 -9.28 24.01 35.61
C TYR A 421 -8.83 25.00 34.52
N ALA A 422 -7.76 25.74 34.76
CA ALA A 422 -7.10 26.63 33.80
C ALA A 422 -5.75 26.05 33.33
N SER A 423 -5.36 24.85 33.79
CA SER A 423 -4.14 24.18 33.35
C SER A 423 -4.36 23.49 31.99
N ASN A 424 -3.51 23.81 31.01
CA ASN A 424 -3.57 23.37 29.60
C ASN A 424 -3.35 21.86 29.37
N ARG A 425 -3.67 21.00 30.35
CA ARG A 425 -3.57 19.54 30.18
C ARG A 425 -4.76 18.96 29.40
N PHE A 426 -5.87 19.71 29.24
CA PHE A 426 -7.10 19.25 28.58
C PHE A 426 -7.86 20.28 27.72
N SER A 427 -7.37 21.51 27.55
CA SER A 427 -7.99 22.49 26.63
C SER A 427 -7.38 22.39 25.23
N GLU A 428 -8.22 22.09 24.24
CA GLU A 428 -7.96 22.35 22.81
C GLU A 428 -7.41 23.78 22.60
N PRO A 429 -6.67 24.04 21.51
CA PRO A 429 -5.98 25.31 21.28
C PRO A 429 -6.98 26.41 20.91
N ASN A 430 -7.77 26.86 21.88
CA ASN A 430 -8.49 28.11 21.77
C ASN A 430 -7.62 29.21 22.36
N ILE A 431 -7.21 30.09 21.46
CA ILE A 431 -6.73 31.44 21.70
C ILE A 431 -7.68 32.10 22.71
N VAL A 432 -7.27 32.22 23.98
CA VAL A 432 -8.01 33.02 24.97
C VAL A 432 -7.24 34.30 25.23
N ILE A 433 -7.65 35.33 24.48
CA ILE A 433 -7.57 36.74 24.89
C ILE A 433 -8.46 36.85 26.13
N ASN A 434 -7.88 37.12 27.31
CA ASN A 434 -8.68 37.34 28.51
C ASN A 434 -8.87 38.85 28.74
N HIS A 435 -10.02 39.33 28.26
CA HIS A 435 -10.66 40.58 28.67
C HIS A 435 -11.69 40.19 29.73
N ASN A 436 -11.59 40.71 30.95
CA ASN A 436 -12.72 40.99 31.86
C ASN A 436 -12.15 41.68 33.11
N ILE A 437 -12.38 42.99 33.31
CA ILE A 437 -13.64 43.61 33.76
C ILE A 437 -14.12 42.94 35.06
N GLY A 438 -13.87 43.64 36.17
CA GLY A 438 -14.41 43.28 37.47
C GLY A 438 -15.92 43.48 37.54
N PHE A 439 -16.56 42.67 38.36
CA PHE A 439 -17.85 42.98 38.99
C PHE A 439 -17.96 42.23 40.32
N LEU A 440 -17.86 43.00 41.41
CA LEU A 440 -18.54 42.90 42.71
C LEU A 440 -18.72 41.55 43.42
N ARG A 441 -18.15 41.44 44.64
CA ARG A 441 -18.96 41.25 45.87
C ARG A 441 -18.17 41.53 47.17
N HIS A 442 -18.76 42.45 47.93
CA HIS A 442 -18.53 42.89 49.32
C HIS A 442 -17.27 43.69 49.68
#